data_AF-A0AAI9XQY2-F1
#
_entry.id   AF-A0AAI9XQY2-F1
#
_cell.length_a   1.000
_cell.length_b   1.000
_cell.length_c   1.000
_cell.angle_alpha   90.00
_cell.angle_beta   90.00
_cell.angle_gamma   90.00
#
_symmetry.space_group_name_H-M   'P 1'
#
loop_
_entity.id
_entity.type
_entity.pdbx_description
1 polymer ?
#
loop_
_entity_poly.entity_id
_entity_poly.type
_entity_poly.pdbx_seq_one_letter_code
_entity_poly.pdbx_strand_id
1 'polypeptide(L)'
;MKQEVFRQMSQLEGVINETIAEAESAGRLQNGTTGDEGYSLLPCPKRRSELMILAQEARRNYALGTPAPRQLSALVKLNLLTALWRNTQILGFNVHSICEDEFISPYNLQGPDLPCYSRQELSWPPYLRPTEAQKKITHHPFLDVFPFPSLREAGIRAEELGFFDEDDFCLDIFHLDDKKDSVERPRMIVWGESWDPRGWEVNVAFLRKWGWMVRGCPELLEGTNYWREKRGEKKLNFNLNP
;
A
#
# COMPACT_ATOMS: atom_id res chain seq x y z
N MET A 1 -17.35 12.46 24.36
CA MET A 1 -17.41 11.36 23.37
C MET A 1 -17.96 11.82 22.01
N LYS A 2 -19.18 12.36 21.88
CA LYS A 2 -19.69 12.88 20.59
C LYS A 2 -18.93 14.11 20.04
N GLN A 3 -18.50 15.02 20.90
CA GLN A 3 -17.73 16.21 20.49
C GLN A 3 -16.32 15.86 19.99
N GLU A 4 -15.70 14.81 20.55
CA GLU A 4 -14.37 14.36 20.12
C GLU A 4 -14.42 13.71 18.75
N VAL A 5 -15.46 12.91 18.48
CA VAL A 5 -15.71 12.31 17.16
C VAL A 5 -15.98 13.40 16.11
N PHE A 6 -16.75 14.43 16.44
CA PHE A 6 -17.02 15.54 15.53
C PHE A 6 -15.76 16.37 15.22
N ARG A 7 -14.87 16.52 16.22
CA ARG A 7 -13.57 17.17 16.05
C ARG A 7 -12.66 16.37 15.13
N GLN A 8 -12.61 15.05 15.31
CA GLN A 8 -11.82 14.14 14.46
C GLN A 8 -12.31 14.12 13.01
N MET A 9 -13.64 14.14 12.80
CA MET A 9 -14.22 14.20 11.46
C MET A 9 -13.94 15.53 10.76
N SER A 10 -14.04 16.66 11.48
CA SER A 10 -13.72 17.99 10.93
C SER A 10 -12.22 18.13 10.59
N GLN A 11 -11.34 17.51 11.37
CA GLN A 11 -9.90 17.45 11.08
C GLN A 11 -9.60 16.58 9.85
N LEU A 12 -10.28 15.44 9.71
CA LEU A 12 -10.22 14.60 8.51
C LEU A 12 -10.71 15.35 7.26
N GLU A 13 -11.80 16.11 7.36
CA GLU A 13 -12.32 16.94 6.26
C GLU A 13 -11.33 18.03 5.84
N GLY A 14 -10.67 18.69 6.80
CA GLY A 14 -9.63 19.69 6.52
C GLY A 14 -8.43 19.11 5.77
N VAL A 15 -7.94 17.95 6.23
CA VAL A 15 -6.79 17.25 5.62
C VAL A 15 -7.15 16.72 4.23
N ILE A 16 -8.36 16.19 4.05
CA ILE A 16 -8.81 15.71 2.73
C ILE A 16 -8.92 16.88 1.75
N ASN A 17 -9.46 18.03 2.16
CA ASN A 17 -9.59 19.20 1.30
C ASN A 17 -8.24 19.83 0.93
N GLU A 18 -7.27 19.88 1.85
CA GLU A 18 -5.89 20.30 1.54
C GLU A 18 -5.21 19.32 0.57
N THR A 19 -5.39 18.01 0.76
CA THR A 19 -4.82 16.98 -0.11
C THR A 19 -5.43 17.02 -1.51
N ILE A 20 -6.74 17.28 -1.61
CA ILE A 20 -7.42 17.49 -2.89
C ILE A 20 -6.91 18.76 -3.57
N ALA A 21 -6.75 19.87 -2.84
CA ALA A 21 -6.25 21.11 -3.41
C ALA A 21 -4.79 21.00 -3.89
N GLU A 22 -3.94 20.27 -3.16
CA GLU A 22 -2.55 19.97 -3.55
C GLU A 22 -2.50 19.04 -4.78
N ALA A 23 -3.36 18.03 -4.86
CA ALA A 23 -3.49 17.14 -6.01
C ALA A 23 -4.05 17.85 -7.26
N GLU A 24 -5.03 18.75 -7.09
CA GLU A 24 -5.62 19.55 -8.16
C GLU A 24 -4.64 20.61 -8.70
N SER A 25 -3.78 21.17 -7.84
CA SER A 25 -2.72 22.10 -8.25
C SER A 25 -1.60 21.40 -9.02
N ALA A 26 -1.36 20.10 -8.79
CA ALA A 26 -0.32 19.32 -9.45
C ALA A 26 -0.78 18.71 -10.79
N GLY A 27 -2.08 18.50 -11.00
CA GLY A 27 -2.63 17.77 -12.14
C GLY A 27 -3.32 18.63 -13.20
N ARG A 28 -2.57 19.35 -14.04
CA ARG A 28 -3.09 19.73 -15.38
C ARG A 28 -2.58 18.75 -16.42
N LEU A 29 -3.54 18.04 -17.03
CA LEU A 29 -3.48 17.10 -18.16
C LEU A 29 -3.20 15.64 -17.78
N GLN A 30 -4.25 14.83 -17.63
CA GLN A 30 -4.76 13.97 -18.72
C GLN A 30 -6.10 13.32 -18.34
N ASN A 31 -7.09 13.45 -19.23
CA ASN A 31 -8.32 12.67 -19.22
C ASN A 31 -7.99 11.20 -19.52
N GLY A 32 -8.25 10.30 -18.57
CA GLY A 32 -8.10 8.85 -18.76
C GLY A 32 -8.57 8.05 -17.55
N THR A 33 -9.67 7.33 -17.72
CA THR A 33 -10.44 6.53 -16.78
C THR A 33 -9.65 5.36 -16.14
N THR A 34 -8.63 5.62 -15.32
CA THR A 34 -7.66 4.59 -14.83
C THR A 34 -7.56 4.50 -13.30
N GLY A 35 -8.39 5.23 -12.56
CA GLY A 35 -8.24 5.36 -11.11
C GLY A 35 -8.63 4.13 -10.27
N ASP A 36 -9.35 3.15 -10.83
CA ASP A 36 -10.09 2.17 -10.03
C ASP A 36 -9.74 0.69 -10.26
N GLU A 37 -8.77 0.35 -11.09
CA GLU A 37 -8.50 -1.04 -11.49
C GLU A 37 -7.92 -1.95 -10.38
N GLY A 38 -7.68 -1.43 -9.17
CA GLY A 38 -7.13 -2.18 -8.05
C GLY A 38 -7.92 -3.43 -7.66
N TYR A 39 -9.22 -3.48 -7.96
CA TYR A 39 -10.04 -4.69 -7.77
C TYR A 39 -9.52 -5.91 -8.55
N SER A 40 -8.71 -5.72 -9.60
CA SER A 40 -8.16 -6.81 -10.41
C SER A 40 -7.28 -7.77 -9.60
N LEU A 41 -6.64 -7.26 -8.54
CA LEU A 41 -5.82 -8.04 -7.62
C LEU A 41 -6.61 -8.97 -6.70
N LEU A 42 -7.93 -8.79 -6.57
CA LEU A 42 -8.76 -9.73 -5.79
C LEU A 42 -9.12 -10.93 -6.67
N PRO A 43 -8.85 -12.18 -6.28
CA PRO A 43 -9.15 -13.33 -7.16
C PRO A 43 -10.66 -13.61 -7.29
N CYS A 44 -11.46 -13.29 -6.28
CA CYS A 44 -12.89 -13.61 -6.24
C CYS A 44 -13.76 -12.54 -6.94
N PRO A 45 -14.49 -12.88 -8.04
CA PRO A 45 -15.33 -11.91 -8.77
C PRO A 45 -16.40 -11.25 -7.88
N LYS A 46 -17.00 -12.02 -6.97
CA LYS A 46 -18.01 -11.49 -6.04
C LYS A 46 -17.41 -10.42 -5.12
N ARG A 47 -16.23 -10.67 -4.56
CA ARG A 47 -15.51 -9.68 -3.73
C ARG A 47 -15.11 -8.44 -4.52
N ARG A 48 -14.72 -8.58 -5.80
CA ARG A 48 -14.48 -7.44 -6.71
C ARG A 48 -15.72 -6.56 -6.83
N SER A 49 -16.86 -7.16 -7.15
CA SER A 49 -18.13 -6.43 -7.31
C SER A 49 -18.57 -5.76 -6.01
N GLU A 50 -18.48 -6.46 -4.87
CA GLU A 50 -18.82 -5.92 -3.55
C GLU A 50 -17.96 -4.69 -3.20
N LEU A 51 -16.63 -4.77 -3.39
CA LEU A 51 -15.73 -3.65 -3.13
C LEU A 51 -16.01 -2.46 -4.05
N MET A 52 -16.27 -2.72 -5.34
CA MET A 52 -16.58 -1.67 -6.31
C MET A 52 -17.88 -0.92 -5.95
N ILE A 53 -18.94 -1.64 -5.58
CA ILE A 53 -20.21 -1.04 -5.16
C ILE A 53 -19.99 -0.19 -3.90
N LEU A 54 -19.32 -0.73 -2.88
CA LEU A 54 -19.05 -0.01 -1.64
C LEU A 54 -18.23 1.26 -1.87
N ALA A 55 -17.23 1.22 -2.75
CA ALA A 55 -16.41 2.38 -3.08
C ALA A 55 -17.19 3.46 -3.84
N GLN A 56 -18.05 3.07 -4.80
CA GLN A 56 -18.93 3.99 -5.51
C GLN A 56 -19.92 4.68 -4.55
N GLU A 57 -20.53 3.91 -3.64
CA GLU A 57 -21.40 4.46 -2.60
C GLU A 57 -20.64 5.43 -1.68
N ALA A 58 -19.41 5.08 -1.27
CA ALA A 58 -18.61 5.90 -0.39
C ALA A 58 -18.25 7.26 -1.03
N ARG A 59 -17.86 7.26 -2.31
CA ARG A 59 -17.59 8.48 -3.08
C ARG A 59 -18.83 9.34 -3.25
N ARG A 60 -19.96 8.71 -3.58
CA ARG A 60 -21.25 9.40 -3.69
C ARG A 60 -21.61 10.08 -2.36
N ASN A 61 -21.51 9.35 -1.25
CA ASN A 61 -21.81 9.88 0.08
C ASN A 61 -20.87 11.04 0.45
N TYR A 62 -19.58 10.92 0.15
CA TYR A 62 -18.62 12.01 0.33
C TYR A 62 -19.01 13.26 -0.47
N ALA A 63 -19.31 13.11 -1.76
CA ALA A 63 -19.72 14.20 -2.64
C ALA A 63 -21.03 14.88 -2.20
N LEU A 64 -21.90 14.15 -1.50
CA LEU A 64 -23.15 14.67 -0.93
C LEU A 64 -22.98 15.26 0.48
N GLY A 65 -21.77 15.28 1.04
CA GLY A 65 -21.51 15.76 2.41
C GLY A 65 -22.05 14.82 3.50
N THR A 66 -22.25 13.54 3.18
CA THR A 66 -22.81 12.52 4.10
C THR A 66 -21.88 11.30 4.27
N PRO A 67 -20.57 11.47 4.55
CA PRO A 67 -19.64 10.35 4.68
C PRO A 67 -20.08 9.39 5.80
N ALA A 68 -19.99 8.07 5.55
CA ALA A 68 -20.36 7.05 6.52
C ALA A 68 -19.13 6.28 7.02
N PRO A 69 -18.83 6.27 8.34
CA PRO A 69 -17.65 5.58 8.88
C PRO A 69 -17.57 4.09 8.54
N ARG A 70 -18.72 3.42 8.38
CA ARG A 70 -18.80 2.01 7.97
C ARG A 70 -18.16 1.70 6.60
N GLN A 71 -17.98 2.71 5.75
CA GLN A 71 -17.40 2.58 4.42
C GLN A 71 -15.88 2.80 4.41
N LEU A 72 -15.30 3.28 5.52
CA LEU A 72 -13.88 3.61 5.59
C LEU A 72 -12.97 2.39 5.35
N SER A 73 -13.34 1.23 5.89
CA SER A 73 -12.56 0.00 5.70
C SER A 73 -12.47 -0.41 4.23
N ALA A 74 -13.56 -0.27 3.48
CA ALA A 74 -13.62 -0.56 2.06
C ALA A 74 -12.77 0.44 1.25
N LEU A 75 -12.82 1.73 1.61
CA LEU A 75 -11.98 2.75 0.97
C LEU A 75 -10.49 2.53 1.22
N VAL A 76 -10.10 2.23 2.47
CA VAL A 76 -8.70 1.91 2.82
C VAL A 76 -8.22 0.70 2.01
N LYS A 77 -9.05 -0.34 1.92
CA LYS A 77 -8.76 -1.52 1.10
C LYS A 77 -8.59 -1.16 -0.37
N LEU A 78 -9.53 -0.40 -0.94
CA LEU A 78 -9.45 -0.01 -2.34
C LEU A 78 -8.20 0.82 -2.62
N ASN A 79 -7.89 1.81 -1.79
CA ASN A 79 -6.71 2.66 -1.96
C ASN A 79 -5.42 1.84 -1.96
N LEU A 80 -5.31 0.87 -1.03
CA LEU A 80 -4.17 -0.05 -0.99
C LEU A 80 -4.06 -0.88 -2.27
N LEU A 81 -5.15 -1.54 -2.69
CA LEU A 81 -5.16 -2.36 -3.90
C LEU A 81 -4.86 -1.54 -5.16
N THR A 82 -5.42 -0.34 -5.27
CA THR A 82 -5.14 0.58 -6.37
C THR A 82 -3.68 1.00 -6.37
N ALA A 83 -3.08 1.27 -5.20
CA ALA A 83 -1.68 1.64 -5.10
C ALA A 83 -0.75 0.49 -5.52
N LEU A 84 -1.02 -0.73 -5.03
CA LEU A 84 -0.27 -1.91 -5.43
C LEU A 84 -0.39 -2.16 -6.93
N TRP A 85 -1.61 -2.09 -7.49
CA TRP A 85 -1.84 -2.26 -8.93
C TRP A 85 -1.11 -1.21 -9.76
N ARG A 86 -1.13 0.07 -9.35
CA ARG A 86 -0.37 1.12 -10.03
C ARG A 86 1.12 0.83 -10.04
N ASN A 87 1.67 0.38 -8.92
CA ASN A 87 3.09 0.00 -8.85
C ASN A 87 3.39 -1.22 -9.73
N THR A 88 2.50 -2.22 -9.77
CA THR A 88 2.57 -3.34 -10.73
C THR A 88 2.70 -2.83 -12.17
N GLN A 89 1.85 -1.87 -12.57
CA GLN A 89 1.89 -1.30 -13.92
C GLN A 89 3.18 -0.51 -14.20
N ILE A 90 3.65 0.29 -13.24
CA ILE A 90 4.91 1.05 -13.35
C ILE A 90 6.12 0.12 -13.57
N LEU A 91 6.12 -1.03 -12.87
CA LEU A 91 7.17 -2.04 -12.98
C LEU A 91 7.05 -2.90 -14.24
N GLY A 92 5.98 -2.74 -15.04
CA GLY A 92 5.72 -3.54 -16.22
C GLY A 92 5.27 -4.97 -15.91
N PHE A 93 4.83 -5.23 -14.68
CA PHE A 93 4.25 -6.51 -14.27
C PHE A 93 2.78 -6.60 -14.70
N ASN A 94 2.23 -7.81 -14.69
CA ASN A 94 0.82 -8.06 -14.96
C ASN A 94 0.18 -8.84 -13.81
N VAL A 95 -1.14 -9.07 -13.90
CA VAL A 95 -1.89 -9.78 -12.83
C VAL A 95 -1.37 -11.20 -12.58
N HIS A 96 -0.94 -11.92 -13.63
CA HIS A 96 -0.39 -13.26 -13.49
C HIS A 96 0.93 -13.24 -12.71
N SER A 97 1.78 -12.24 -12.97
CA SER A 97 3.02 -12.08 -12.22
C SER A 97 2.81 -11.91 -10.72
N ILE A 98 1.69 -11.31 -10.30
CA ILE A 98 1.42 -11.02 -8.88
C ILE A 98 0.54 -12.08 -8.21
N CYS A 99 -0.28 -12.81 -8.97
CA CYS A 99 -1.30 -13.71 -8.41
C CYS A 99 -1.01 -15.20 -8.62
N GLU A 100 0.09 -15.56 -9.28
CA GLU A 100 0.51 -16.96 -9.46
C GLU A 100 1.65 -17.28 -8.49
N ASP A 101 1.40 -18.15 -7.51
CA ASP A 101 2.32 -18.46 -6.41
C ASP A 101 3.73 -18.88 -6.87
N GLU A 102 3.82 -19.57 -8.02
CA GLU A 102 5.08 -20.08 -8.58
C GLU A 102 5.81 -19.06 -9.47
N PHE A 103 5.30 -17.83 -9.59
CA PHE A 103 5.90 -16.81 -10.44
C PHE A 103 7.19 -16.26 -9.82
N ILE A 104 8.29 -16.33 -10.57
CA ILE A 104 9.58 -15.80 -10.13
C ILE A 104 9.74 -14.36 -10.58
N SER A 105 10.19 -13.47 -9.67
CA SER A 105 10.43 -12.06 -10.00
C SER A 105 11.32 -11.91 -11.25
N PRO A 106 10.95 -11.02 -12.20
CA PRO A 106 11.75 -10.76 -13.39
C PRO A 106 13.18 -10.29 -13.10
N TYR A 107 13.44 -9.77 -11.89
CA TYR A 107 14.78 -9.40 -11.44
C TYR A 107 15.73 -10.59 -11.32
N ASN A 108 15.22 -11.80 -11.05
CA ASN A 108 16.03 -13.01 -10.96
C ASN A 108 16.14 -13.77 -12.29
N LEU A 109 15.10 -13.73 -13.12
CA LEU A 109 15.06 -14.47 -14.39
C LEU A 109 16.05 -13.97 -15.44
N GLN A 110 16.46 -12.70 -15.34
CA GLN A 110 17.26 -12.03 -16.37
C GLN A 110 18.74 -11.88 -15.98
N GLY A 111 19.11 -12.22 -14.74
CA GLY A 111 20.47 -12.15 -14.24
C GLY A 111 21.03 -10.72 -14.13
N PRO A 112 22.18 -10.54 -13.44
CA PRO A 112 22.75 -9.22 -13.18
C PRO A 112 23.42 -8.54 -14.40
N ASP A 113 23.70 -9.28 -15.49
CA ASP A 113 24.57 -8.84 -16.59
C ASP A 113 23.92 -8.82 -18.00
N LEU A 114 22.60 -8.63 -18.11
CA LEU A 114 21.99 -8.40 -19.43
C LEU A 114 22.00 -6.91 -19.83
N PRO A 115 22.48 -6.56 -21.04
CA PRO A 115 22.57 -5.17 -21.52
C PRO A 115 21.21 -4.50 -21.83
N CYS A 116 20.08 -5.19 -21.59
CA CYS A 116 18.74 -4.71 -21.91
C CYS A 116 17.97 -4.07 -20.73
N TYR A 117 18.41 -4.19 -19.48
CA TYR A 117 17.67 -3.69 -18.29
C TYR A 117 18.15 -2.34 -17.74
N SER A 118 19.40 -1.96 -18.00
CA SER A 118 19.99 -0.72 -17.48
C SER A 118 19.35 0.57 -18.00
N ARG A 119 18.45 0.49 -18.99
CA ARG A 119 17.80 1.67 -19.60
C ARG A 119 16.47 2.06 -18.95
N GLN A 120 15.90 1.23 -18.06
CA GLN A 120 14.62 1.51 -17.39
C GLN A 120 14.73 1.84 -15.88
N GLU A 121 15.78 1.41 -15.17
CA GLU A 121 15.88 1.67 -13.72
C GLU A 121 15.82 3.18 -13.36
N LEU A 122 16.45 4.04 -14.18
CA LEU A 122 16.41 5.49 -13.97
C LEU A 122 15.03 6.11 -14.29
N SER A 123 14.23 5.44 -15.13
CA SER A 123 12.87 5.89 -15.46
C SER A 123 11.85 5.54 -14.36
N TRP A 124 12.17 4.58 -13.49
CA TRP A 124 11.33 4.23 -12.36
C TRP A 124 11.46 5.23 -11.21
N PRO A 125 10.36 5.46 -10.47
CA PRO A 125 10.40 6.18 -9.21
C PRO A 125 11.51 5.63 -8.31
N PRO A 126 12.30 6.49 -7.62
CA PRO A 126 13.46 6.04 -6.85
C PRO A 126 13.15 4.91 -5.85
N TYR A 127 11.98 4.96 -5.21
CA TYR A 127 11.54 4.00 -4.21
C TYR A 127 10.99 2.68 -4.75
N LEU A 128 10.83 2.55 -6.08
CA LEU A 128 10.47 1.31 -6.78
C LEU A 128 11.67 0.66 -7.50
N ARG A 129 12.86 1.25 -7.42
CA ARG A 129 14.05 0.65 -8.01
C ARG A 129 14.41 -0.67 -7.30
N PRO A 130 14.95 -1.65 -8.03
CA PRO A 130 15.29 -2.94 -7.46
C PRO A 130 16.45 -2.81 -6.47
N THR A 131 16.34 -3.54 -5.38
CA THR A 131 17.32 -3.66 -4.31
C THR A 131 18.34 -4.75 -4.61
N GLU A 132 19.37 -4.89 -3.77
CA GLU A 132 20.38 -5.92 -3.95
C GLU A 132 19.82 -7.32 -3.66
N ALA A 133 18.93 -7.46 -2.66
CA ALA A 133 18.24 -8.71 -2.38
C ALA A 133 17.42 -9.17 -3.59
N GLN A 134 16.60 -8.29 -4.17
CA GLN A 134 15.76 -8.62 -5.34
C GLN A 134 16.58 -9.11 -6.55
N LYS A 135 17.80 -8.58 -6.73
CA LYS A 135 18.68 -8.98 -7.83
C LYS A 135 19.35 -10.34 -7.61
N LYS A 136 19.51 -10.78 -6.36
CA LYS A 136 20.37 -11.92 -5.99
C LYS A 136 19.61 -13.13 -5.47
N ILE A 137 18.46 -12.92 -4.85
CA ILE A 137 17.68 -13.93 -4.14
C ILE A 137 16.41 -14.19 -4.95
N THR A 138 16.16 -15.45 -5.30
CA THR A 138 14.92 -15.86 -5.97
C THR A 138 13.74 -15.66 -5.03
N HIS A 139 12.73 -14.92 -5.48
CA HIS A 139 11.53 -14.57 -4.71
C HIS A 139 10.32 -14.35 -5.63
N HIS A 140 9.13 -14.37 -5.06
CA HIS A 140 7.88 -13.97 -5.73
C HIS A 140 7.77 -12.43 -5.80
N PRO A 141 7.29 -11.82 -6.91
CA PRO A 141 7.33 -10.36 -7.11
C PRO A 141 6.30 -9.57 -6.28
N PHE A 142 5.54 -10.22 -5.39
CA PHE A 142 4.60 -9.51 -4.52
C PHE A 142 5.29 -8.43 -3.65
N LEU A 143 6.48 -8.71 -3.10
CA LEU A 143 7.20 -7.69 -2.34
C LEU A 143 7.68 -6.53 -3.22
N ASP A 144 7.90 -6.75 -4.52
CA ASP A 144 8.44 -5.76 -5.44
C ASP A 144 7.53 -4.54 -5.62
N VAL A 145 6.22 -4.71 -5.45
CA VAL A 145 5.24 -3.64 -5.68
C VAL A 145 5.14 -2.64 -4.51
N PHE A 146 5.84 -2.88 -3.40
CA PHE A 146 5.86 -1.96 -2.26
C PHE A 146 6.97 -0.91 -2.43
N PRO A 147 6.67 0.39 -2.26
CA PRO A 147 7.62 1.47 -2.49
C PRO A 147 8.60 1.66 -1.32
N PHE A 148 9.04 0.59 -0.66
CA PHE A 148 9.92 0.68 0.50
C PHE A 148 11.14 -0.22 0.28
N PRO A 149 12.26 0.31 -0.24
CA PRO A 149 13.48 -0.47 -0.46
C PRO A 149 13.90 -1.24 0.79
N SER A 150 13.85 -0.61 1.96
CA SER A 150 14.22 -1.25 3.23
C SER A 150 13.30 -2.44 3.60
N LEU A 151 11.99 -2.32 3.40
CA LEU A 151 11.04 -3.42 3.65
C LEU A 151 11.29 -4.59 2.69
N ARG A 152 11.47 -4.29 1.38
CA ARG A 152 11.73 -5.29 0.34
C ARG A 152 13.01 -6.07 0.63
N GLU A 153 14.09 -5.35 0.92
CA GLU A 153 15.38 -5.93 1.28
C GLU A 153 15.28 -6.84 2.52
N ALA A 154 14.55 -6.41 3.55
CA ALA A 154 14.37 -7.19 4.79
C ALA A 154 13.48 -8.43 4.58
N GLY A 155 12.35 -8.28 3.87
CA GLY A 155 11.40 -9.36 3.61
C GLY A 155 12.02 -10.49 2.79
N ILE A 156 12.66 -10.16 1.67
CA ILE A 156 13.26 -11.15 0.77
C ILE A 156 14.40 -11.92 1.45
N ARG A 157 15.25 -11.22 2.24
CA ARG A 157 16.30 -11.89 3.02
C ARG A 157 15.74 -12.78 4.11
N ALA A 158 14.62 -12.38 4.74
CA ALA A 158 13.98 -13.21 5.75
C ALA A 158 13.31 -14.44 5.14
N GLU A 159 12.79 -14.33 3.92
CA GLU A 159 12.26 -15.44 3.11
C GLU A 159 13.35 -16.47 2.83
N GLU A 160 14.50 -16.02 2.32
CA GLU A 160 15.67 -16.87 2.03
C GLU A 160 16.14 -17.65 3.27
N LEU A 161 16.04 -17.03 4.44
CA LEU A 161 16.41 -17.65 5.72
C LEU A 161 15.30 -18.52 6.34
N GLY A 162 14.11 -18.58 5.73
CA GLY A 162 12.97 -19.35 6.22
C GLY A 162 12.28 -18.75 7.45
N PHE A 163 12.44 -17.44 7.71
CA PHE A 163 11.81 -16.73 8.83
C PHE A 163 10.62 -15.86 8.41
N PHE A 164 10.27 -15.87 7.12
CA PHE A 164 9.16 -15.11 6.57
C PHE A 164 8.22 -16.03 5.78
N ASP A 165 6.94 -15.96 6.13
CA ASP A 165 5.84 -16.59 5.40
C ASP A 165 5.17 -15.49 4.55
N GLU A 166 5.49 -15.50 3.25
CA GLU A 166 4.99 -14.51 2.28
C GLU A 166 3.47 -14.63 2.09
N ASP A 167 2.93 -15.85 2.14
CA ASP A 167 1.49 -16.12 2.05
C ASP A 167 0.75 -15.48 3.23
N ASP A 168 1.24 -15.61 4.47
CA ASP A 168 0.62 -15.01 5.65
C ASP A 168 0.63 -13.46 5.58
N PHE A 169 1.69 -12.87 5.01
CA PHE A 169 1.73 -11.44 4.76
C PHE A 169 0.76 -11.01 3.66
N CYS A 170 0.73 -11.74 2.55
CA CYS A 170 -0.21 -11.55 1.45
C CYS A 170 -1.67 -11.62 1.95
N LEU A 171 -1.98 -12.60 2.81
CA LEU A 171 -3.29 -12.72 3.44
C LEU A 171 -3.66 -11.48 4.25
N ASP A 172 -2.78 -10.97 5.11
CA ASP A 172 -3.06 -9.76 5.89
C ASP A 172 -3.27 -8.52 5.01
N ILE A 173 -2.54 -8.41 3.91
CA ILE A 173 -2.65 -7.28 2.96
C ILE A 173 -3.96 -7.33 2.15
N PHE A 174 -4.34 -8.50 1.62
CA PHE A 174 -5.49 -8.63 0.71
C PHE A 174 -6.82 -9.01 1.39
N HIS A 175 -6.79 -9.71 2.54
CA HIS A 175 -7.98 -10.32 3.17
C HIS A 175 -8.55 -9.49 4.35
N LEU A 176 -8.82 -8.20 4.08
CA LEU A 176 -9.30 -7.24 5.09
C LEU A 176 -10.77 -7.40 5.57
N ASP A 177 -11.54 -8.39 5.09
CA ASP A 177 -13.03 -8.37 5.15
C ASP A 177 -13.71 -9.38 6.11
N ASP A 178 -12.98 -10.12 6.95
CA ASP A 178 -13.63 -11.12 7.82
C ASP A 178 -13.94 -10.57 9.22
N LYS A 179 -15.19 -10.14 9.41
CA LYS A 179 -16.08 -10.10 10.62
C LYS A 179 -15.52 -9.94 12.06
N LYS A 180 -14.25 -9.63 12.29
CA LYS A 180 -13.67 -9.34 13.62
C LYS A 180 -13.13 -7.92 13.68
N ASP A 181 -13.09 -7.37 14.89
CA ASP A 181 -12.77 -5.97 15.19
C ASP A 181 -11.60 -5.43 14.36
N SER A 182 -11.87 -4.38 13.60
CA SER A 182 -10.98 -3.81 12.58
C SER A 182 -9.67 -3.23 13.14
N VAL A 183 -9.60 -2.99 14.45
CA VAL A 183 -8.47 -2.38 15.18
C VAL A 183 -7.31 -3.36 15.38
N GLU A 184 -7.58 -4.66 15.45
CA GLU A 184 -6.54 -5.66 15.79
C GLU A 184 -5.80 -6.23 14.58
N ARG A 185 -6.22 -5.92 13.36
CA ARG A 185 -5.63 -6.46 12.13
C ARG A 185 -4.53 -5.57 11.54
N PRO A 186 -3.41 -6.14 11.08
CA PRO A 186 -2.41 -5.44 10.29
C PRO A 186 -3.04 -4.71 9.10
N ARG A 187 -2.68 -3.44 8.91
CA ARG A 187 -3.13 -2.64 7.76
C ARG A 187 -2.04 -1.68 7.31
N MET A 188 -1.94 -1.54 6.00
CA MET A 188 -1.29 -0.41 5.34
C MET A 188 -2.39 0.53 4.81
N ILE A 189 -2.18 1.83 4.93
CA ILE A 189 -3.10 2.88 4.51
C ILE A 189 -2.35 3.74 3.50
N VAL A 190 -3.01 4.03 2.37
CA VAL A 190 -2.45 4.87 1.31
C VAL A 190 -3.26 6.16 1.20
N TRP A 191 -2.56 7.25 1.43
CA TRP A 191 -3.04 8.63 1.46
C TRP A 191 -2.67 9.42 0.21
N GLY A 192 -1.63 9.01 -0.52
CA GLY A 192 -1.08 9.74 -1.67
C GLY A 192 -0.64 8.84 -2.81
N GLU A 193 0.38 9.29 -3.56
CA GLU A 193 0.91 8.55 -4.71
C GLU A 193 1.47 7.18 -4.33
N SER A 194 1.22 6.18 -5.18
CA SER A 194 1.51 4.78 -4.86
C SER A 194 3.00 4.49 -4.75
N TRP A 195 3.85 5.25 -5.44
CA TRP A 195 5.30 5.09 -5.45
C TRP A 195 6.03 6.02 -4.47
N ASP A 196 5.32 6.88 -3.73
CA ASP A 196 5.91 7.81 -2.75
C ASP A 196 5.65 7.31 -1.32
N PRO A 197 6.69 6.87 -0.57
CA PRO A 197 6.57 6.40 0.81
C PRO A 197 5.83 7.36 1.75
N ARG A 198 5.94 8.67 1.51
CA ARG A 198 5.28 9.70 2.34
C ARG A 198 3.76 9.60 2.28
N GLY A 199 3.22 8.98 1.23
CA GLY A 199 1.81 8.70 1.07
C GLY A 199 1.33 7.47 1.84
N TRP A 200 2.17 6.78 2.60
CA TRP A 200 1.83 5.51 3.24
C TRP A 200 1.90 5.57 4.75
N GLU A 201 1.06 4.77 5.40
CA GLU A 201 1.01 4.60 6.84
C GLU A 201 0.74 3.13 7.20
N VAL A 202 1.32 2.65 8.31
CA VAL A 202 0.90 1.39 8.94
C VAL A 202 0.25 1.61 10.30
N ASN A 203 -0.70 0.74 10.64
CA ASN A 203 -1.34 0.77 11.94
C ASN A 203 -0.52 0.02 13.02
N VAL A 204 -0.91 0.17 14.29
CA VAL A 204 -0.24 -0.49 15.42
C VAL A 204 -0.24 -2.02 15.28
N ALA A 205 -1.34 -2.60 14.80
CA ALA A 205 -1.44 -4.04 14.60
C ALA A 205 -0.45 -4.57 13.56
N PHE A 206 -0.17 -3.80 12.50
CA PHE A 206 0.87 -4.14 11.53
C PHE A 206 2.24 -4.20 12.21
N LEU A 207 2.60 -3.19 13.00
CA LEU A 207 3.88 -3.22 13.72
C LEU A 207 3.99 -4.37 14.71
N ARG A 208 2.88 -4.77 15.34
CA ARG A 208 2.89 -5.90 16.27
C ARG A 208 3.22 -7.22 15.58
N LYS A 209 2.75 -7.45 14.34
CA LYS A 209 2.98 -8.70 13.60
C LYS A 209 4.21 -8.63 12.68
N TRP A 210 4.33 -7.55 11.91
CA TRP A 210 5.32 -7.36 10.85
C TRP A 210 6.38 -6.30 11.19
N GLY A 211 6.43 -5.82 12.44
CA GLY A 211 7.40 -4.79 12.88
C GLY A 211 8.86 -5.18 12.69
N TRP A 212 9.17 -6.47 12.69
CA TRP A 212 10.52 -6.97 12.38
C TRP A 212 10.94 -6.65 10.94
N MET A 213 10.00 -6.67 9.99
CA MET A 213 10.25 -6.43 8.56
C MET A 213 10.50 -4.94 8.26
N VAL A 214 9.91 -4.06 9.07
CA VAL A 214 10.02 -2.61 8.90
C VAL A 214 10.99 -1.97 9.89
N ARG A 215 11.72 -2.79 10.66
CA ARG A 215 12.79 -2.30 11.53
C ARG A 215 13.90 -1.70 10.67
N GLY A 216 14.21 -0.42 10.91
CA GLY A 216 15.18 0.30 10.08
C GLY A 216 14.64 0.74 8.71
N CYS A 217 13.32 0.81 8.52
CA CYS A 217 12.68 1.38 7.33
C CYS A 217 12.27 2.86 7.60
N PRO A 218 13.17 3.84 7.38
CA PRO A 218 12.84 5.26 7.59
C PRO A 218 11.73 5.74 6.67
N GLU A 219 11.66 5.20 5.44
CA GLU A 219 10.71 5.61 4.41
C GLU A 219 9.26 5.46 4.89
N LEU A 220 8.94 4.29 5.47
CA LEU A 220 7.61 4.00 5.98
C LEU A 220 7.36 4.62 7.36
N LEU A 221 8.41 4.77 8.19
CA LEU A 221 8.31 5.40 9.51
C LEU A 221 7.93 6.88 9.38
N GLU A 222 8.56 7.60 8.46
CA GLU A 222 8.32 9.02 8.19
C GLU A 222 6.89 9.24 7.72
N GLY A 223 6.43 8.50 6.69
CA GLY A 223 5.05 8.56 6.21
C GLY A 223 4.03 8.21 7.30
N THR A 224 4.28 7.12 8.04
CA THR A 224 3.41 6.68 9.14
C THR A 224 3.26 7.78 10.19
N ASN A 225 4.37 8.37 10.67
CA ASN A 225 4.31 9.37 11.70
C ASN A 225 3.74 10.71 11.21
N TYR A 226 3.99 11.09 9.96
CA TYR A 226 3.39 12.28 9.36
C TYR A 226 1.85 12.23 9.40
N TRP A 227 1.25 11.15 8.90
CA TRP A 227 -0.22 11.02 8.84
C TRP A 227 -0.85 10.85 10.23
N ARG A 228 -0.17 10.13 11.13
CA ARG A 228 -0.61 10.00 12.52
C ARG A 228 -0.63 11.35 13.23
N GLU A 229 0.43 12.15 13.10
CA GLU A 229 0.49 13.50 13.69
C GLU A 229 -0.59 14.42 13.12
N LYS A 230 -0.83 14.38 11.81
CA LYS A 230 -1.90 15.15 11.16
C LYS A 230 -3.28 14.86 11.76
N ARG A 231 -3.51 13.65 12.29
CA ARG A 231 -4.75 13.26 12.99
C ARG A 231 -4.68 13.36 14.52
N GLY A 232 -3.59 13.89 15.07
CA GLY A 232 -3.39 13.99 16.52
C GLY A 232 -3.12 12.66 17.23
N GLU A 233 -2.71 11.62 16.49
CA GLU A 233 -2.30 10.34 17.04
C GLU A 233 -0.83 10.35 17.51
N LYS A 234 -0.50 9.49 18.48
CA LYS A 234 0.89 9.32 18.93
C LYS A 234 1.75 8.71 17.84
N LYS A 235 3.00 9.18 17.72
CA LYS A 235 4.03 8.57 16.88
C LYS A 235 4.26 7.10 17.24
N LEU A 236 4.54 6.30 16.22
CA LEU A 236 5.06 4.95 16.38
C LEU A 236 6.59 4.98 16.30
N ASN A 237 7.20 3.97 16.91
CA ASN A 237 8.64 3.74 16.86
C ASN A 237 8.88 2.33 16.35
N PHE A 238 9.47 2.18 15.16
CA PHE A 238 9.72 0.87 14.55
C PHE A 238 10.92 0.15 15.20
N ASN A 239 11.70 0.83 16.05
CA ASN A 239 12.85 0.25 16.75
C ASN A 239 12.50 -0.32 18.12
N LEU A 240 11.31 -0.03 18.63
CA LEU A 240 10.81 -0.59 19.88
C LEU A 240 9.74 -1.60 19.53
N ASN A 241 9.84 -2.82 20.05
CA ASN A 241 8.71 -3.74 20.01
C ASN A 241 7.58 -3.06 20.83
N PRO A 242 6.40 -2.79 20.22
CA PRO A 242 5.30 -2.14 20.91
C PRO A 242 4.71 -3.00 22.03
#